data_AF-A0A1X0Q9J3-F1
#
_entry.id   AF-A0A1X0Q9J3-F1
#
_cell.length_a   1.000
_cell.length_b   1.000
_cell.length_c   1.000
_cell.angle_alpha   90.00
_cell.angle_beta   90.00
_cell.angle_gamma   90.00
#
_symmetry.space_group_name_H-M   'P 1'
#
loop_
_entity.id
_entity.type
_entity.pdbx_description
1 polymer ?
#
loop_
_entity_poly.entity_id
_entity_poly.type
_entity_poly.pdbx_seq_one_letter_code
_entity_poly.pdbx_strand_id
1 'polypeptide(L)'
;MIGTNIPLTDKFIEAYPPYKVRYMQLDPKSLIEYKLTINKICNRISYDYNQLIGIITEIKPMLNDRHFVEMLLNKLIDQGRVLVSNHLNSYKPISILMSKLYEHNSQILDVYVRLIIRKECKITEINGIYSIYFGVLVLLKDYERAWFILASILNIEPNQYTGHVLEYYFLICSPLLETKKKRLLKLKKYLNDFFYPKISNIAIETRIREYLNKI
;
A
#
# COMPACT_ATOMS: atom_id res chain seq x y z
N MET A 1 -9.65 -19.97 -8.31
CA MET A 1 -8.56 -19.07 -7.89
C MET A 1 -9.14 -18.00 -6.99
N ILE A 2 -8.57 -17.77 -5.80
CA ILE A 2 -8.92 -16.57 -5.01
C ILE A 2 -8.26 -15.39 -5.74
N GLY A 3 -9.06 -14.60 -6.45
CA GLY A 3 -8.58 -13.50 -7.28
C GLY A 3 -7.90 -12.41 -6.46
N THR A 4 -6.96 -11.69 -7.08
CA THR A 4 -6.43 -10.43 -6.57
C THR A 4 -7.37 -9.28 -6.92
N ASN A 5 -7.36 -8.19 -6.14
CA ASN A 5 -8.23 -7.04 -6.40
C ASN A 5 -7.81 -6.25 -7.66
N ILE A 6 -6.53 -6.26 -8.01
CA ILE A 6 -5.99 -5.88 -9.31
C ILE A 6 -5.28 -7.06 -9.95
N PRO A 7 -5.32 -7.19 -11.28
CA PRO A 7 -4.50 -8.15 -12.01
C PRO A 7 -3.02 -7.87 -11.77
N LEU A 8 -2.27 -8.93 -11.46
CA LEU A 8 -0.83 -8.90 -11.18
C LEU A 8 -0.17 -10.08 -11.86
N THR A 9 1.08 -9.92 -12.29
CA THR A 9 1.88 -11.02 -12.86
C THR A 9 2.04 -12.17 -11.87
N ASP A 10 2.13 -13.41 -12.38
CA ASP A 10 2.37 -14.61 -11.58
C ASP A 10 3.63 -14.46 -10.70
N LYS A 11 4.71 -13.91 -11.26
CA LYS A 11 5.95 -13.64 -10.53
C LYS A 11 5.73 -12.78 -9.28
N PHE A 12 4.84 -11.79 -9.34
CA PHE A 12 4.51 -10.96 -8.18
C PHE A 12 3.65 -11.72 -7.17
N ILE A 13 2.69 -12.51 -7.65
CA ILE A 13 1.84 -13.35 -6.81
C ILE A 13 2.67 -14.42 -6.08
N GLU A 14 3.66 -14.99 -6.73
CA GLU A 14 4.62 -15.95 -6.16
C GLU A 14 5.52 -15.31 -5.10
N ALA A 15 5.97 -14.07 -5.31
CA ALA A 15 6.72 -13.31 -4.31
C ALA A 15 5.85 -12.96 -3.08
N TYR A 16 4.55 -12.80 -3.28
CA TYR A 16 3.57 -12.46 -2.23
C TYR A 16 2.42 -13.47 -2.18
N PRO A 17 2.74 -14.73 -1.76
CA PRO A 17 1.77 -15.81 -1.77
C PRO A 17 0.59 -15.54 -0.84
N PRO A 18 -0.55 -16.22 -1.03
CA PRO A 18 -1.73 -16.05 -0.19
C PRO A 18 -1.39 -16.11 1.29
N TYR A 19 -1.86 -15.10 2.02
CA TYR A 19 -1.66 -15.02 3.46
C TYR A 19 -2.95 -15.40 4.16
N LYS A 20 -2.88 -16.46 4.98
CA LYS A 20 -4.00 -16.89 5.83
C LYS A 20 -3.90 -16.15 7.15
N VAL A 21 -4.89 -15.29 7.41
CA VAL A 21 -5.06 -14.58 8.69
C VAL A 21 -5.34 -15.58 9.80
N ARG A 22 -4.63 -15.50 10.93
CA ARG A 22 -4.63 -16.51 12.00
C ARG A 22 -5.17 -16.03 13.33
N TYR A 23 -5.30 -14.72 13.54
CA TYR A 23 -5.75 -14.17 14.83
C TYR A 23 -7.18 -14.56 15.24
N MET A 24 -7.97 -15.17 14.35
CA MET A 24 -9.27 -15.74 14.70
C MET A 24 -9.17 -16.95 15.65
N GLN A 25 -7.96 -17.49 15.86
CA GLN A 25 -7.69 -18.61 16.75
C GLN A 25 -7.27 -18.18 18.17
N LEU A 26 -7.13 -16.86 18.42
CA LEU A 26 -6.82 -16.35 19.75
C LEU A 26 -7.97 -16.58 20.73
N ASP A 27 -7.64 -16.72 22.01
CA ASP A 27 -8.65 -16.69 23.05
C ASP A 27 -9.39 -15.33 23.04
N PRO A 28 -10.68 -15.31 23.42
CA PRO A 28 -11.47 -14.08 23.36
C PRO A 28 -10.89 -12.91 24.16
N LYS A 29 -10.18 -13.17 25.26
CA LYS A 29 -9.66 -12.12 26.14
C LYS A 29 -8.48 -11.41 25.48
N SER A 30 -7.48 -12.15 25.00
CA SER A 30 -6.34 -11.57 24.26
C SER A 30 -6.79 -10.87 22.98
N LEU A 31 -7.82 -11.40 22.29
CA LEU A 31 -8.39 -10.74 21.12
C LEU A 31 -8.97 -9.35 21.46
N ILE A 32 -9.69 -9.22 22.58
CA ILE A 32 -10.26 -7.94 23.03
C ILE A 32 -9.13 -6.98 23.41
N GLU A 33 -8.14 -7.43 24.17
CA GLU A 33 -6.99 -6.60 24.58
C GLU A 33 -6.24 -6.06 23.36
N TYR A 34 -5.98 -6.88 22.35
CA TYR A 34 -5.35 -6.43 21.11
C TYR A 34 -6.22 -5.42 20.35
N LYS A 35 -7.53 -5.66 20.24
CA LYS A 35 -8.44 -4.71 19.59
C LYS A 35 -8.44 -3.34 20.29
N LEU A 36 -8.48 -3.32 21.61
CA LEU A 36 -8.46 -2.08 22.39
C LEU A 36 -7.16 -1.31 22.18
N THR A 37 -6.02 -2.01 22.29
CA THR A 37 -4.70 -1.42 22.06
C THR A 37 -4.56 -0.88 20.64
N ILE A 38 -4.93 -1.67 19.63
CA ILE A 38 -4.87 -1.28 18.21
C ILE A 38 -5.77 -0.07 17.92
N ASN A 39 -6.99 -0.03 18.45
CA ASN A 39 -7.87 1.12 18.27
C ASN A 39 -7.29 2.39 18.93
N LYS A 40 -6.73 2.27 20.14
CA LYS A 40 -6.05 3.39 20.83
C LYS A 40 -4.88 3.93 20.00
N ILE A 41 -4.11 3.03 19.38
CA ILE A 41 -3.00 3.40 18.49
C ILE A 41 -3.53 4.15 17.26
N CYS A 42 -4.50 3.58 16.54
CA CYS A 42 -5.01 4.18 15.31
C CYS A 42 -5.61 5.57 15.54
N ASN A 43 -6.28 5.79 16.68
CA ASN A 43 -6.85 7.10 17.03
C ASN A 43 -5.77 8.16 17.35
N ARG A 44 -4.53 7.75 17.60
CA ARG A 44 -3.39 8.63 17.90
C ARG A 44 -2.47 8.85 16.69
N ILE A 45 -2.76 8.25 15.54
CA ILE A 45 -1.95 8.46 14.33
C ILE A 45 -2.21 9.90 13.85
N SER A 46 -1.18 10.73 13.90
CA SER A 46 -1.22 12.12 13.46
C SER A 46 0.10 12.50 12.78
N TYR A 47 0.22 13.75 12.34
CA TYR A 47 1.48 14.28 11.80
C TYR A 47 2.53 14.59 12.88
N ASP A 48 2.20 14.47 14.17
CA ASP A 48 3.18 14.64 15.24
C ASP A 48 4.15 13.46 15.27
N TYR A 49 5.39 13.71 14.85
CA TYR A 49 6.45 12.71 14.81
C TYR A 49 6.77 12.14 16.21
N ASN A 50 6.73 12.96 17.26
CA ASN A 50 6.99 12.49 18.63
C ASN A 50 5.89 11.54 19.09
N GLN A 51 4.64 11.84 18.72
CA GLN A 51 3.52 10.95 18.99
C GLN A 51 3.69 9.60 18.28
N LEU A 52 4.12 9.59 17.01
CA LEU A 52 4.38 8.36 16.26
C LEU A 52 5.51 7.53 16.89
N ILE A 53 6.60 8.16 17.31
CA ILE A 53 7.69 7.48 18.04
C ILE A 53 7.22 6.91 19.38
N GLY A 54 6.38 7.65 20.10
CA GLY A 54 5.76 7.17 21.34
C GLY A 54 4.90 5.93 21.12
N ILE A 55 4.10 5.91 20.04
CA ILE A 55 3.33 4.72 19.62
C ILE A 55 4.25 3.53 19.36
N ILE A 56 5.31 3.71 18.57
CA ILE A 56 6.25 2.63 18.24
C ILE A 56 6.90 2.07 19.50
N THR A 57 7.28 2.94 20.44
CA THR A 57 7.88 2.53 21.71
C THR A 57 6.91 1.71 22.56
N GLU A 58 5.63 2.13 22.64
CA GLU A 58 4.56 1.43 23.36
C GLU A 58 4.34 0.00 22.83
N ILE A 59 4.37 -0.18 21.50
CA ILE A 59 4.03 -1.47 20.87
C ILE A 59 5.23 -2.35 20.52
N LYS A 60 6.46 -1.84 20.64
CA LYS A 60 7.69 -2.58 20.33
C LYS A 60 7.71 -3.99 20.93
N PRO A 61 7.31 -4.23 22.20
CA PRO A 61 7.31 -5.58 22.77
C PRO A 61 6.36 -6.56 22.06
N MET A 62 5.33 -6.05 21.38
CA MET A 62 4.29 -6.83 20.71
C MET A 62 4.59 -7.07 19.22
N LEU A 63 5.62 -6.44 18.64
CA LEU A 63 5.91 -6.52 17.20
C LEU A 63 6.43 -7.89 16.72
N ASN A 64 6.81 -8.76 17.65
CA ASN A 64 7.16 -10.15 17.37
C ASN A 64 5.94 -11.09 17.45
N ASP A 65 4.82 -10.62 18.03
CA ASP A 65 3.58 -11.38 18.05
C ASP A 65 2.88 -11.27 16.69
N ARG A 66 2.80 -12.40 15.99
CA ARG A 66 2.20 -12.46 14.65
C ARG A 66 0.71 -12.07 14.66
N HIS A 67 -0.05 -12.46 15.68
CA HIS A 67 -1.47 -12.13 15.74
C HIS A 67 -1.66 -10.63 15.94
N PHE A 68 -0.87 -10.01 16.82
CA PHE A 68 -0.91 -8.57 17.01
C PHE A 68 -0.58 -7.82 15.71
N VAL A 69 0.51 -8.20 15.04
CA VAL A 69 0.93 -7.59 13.77
C VAL A 69 -0.17 -7.75 12.71
N GLU A 70 -0.72 -8.95 12.53
CA GLU A 70 -1.80 -9.19 11.57
C GLU A 70 -3.03 -8.32 11.84
N MET A 71 -3.45 -8.21 13.10
CA MET A 71 -4.59 -7.39 13.49
C MET A 71 -4.32 -5.90 13.27
N LEU A 72 -3.11 -5.44 13.62
CA LEU A 72 -2.70 -4.05 13.42
C LEU A 72 -2.70 -3.70 11.93
N LEU A 73 -2.07 -4.52 11.09
CA LEU A 73 -2.01 -4.28 9.64
C LEU A 73 -3.41 -4.29 9.01
N ASN A 74 -4.29 -5.19 9.42
CA ASN A 74 -5.69 -5.16 8.96
C ASN A 74 -6.39 -3.87 9.37
N LYS A 75 -6.18 -3.40 10.61
CA LYS A 75 -6.76 -2.12 11.04
C LYS A 75 -6.20 -0.94 10.24
N LEU A 76 -4.90 -0.93 9.92
CA LEU A 76 -4.31 0.11 9.07
C LEU A 76 -4.85 0.07 7.63
N ILE A 77 -5.15 -1.12 7.10
CA ILE A 77 -5.87 -1.26 5.82
C ILE A 77 -7.27 -0.66 5.93
N ASP A 78 -7.99 -0.91 7.03
CA ASP A 78 -9.32 -0.31 7.23
C ASP A 78 -9.24 1.23 7.36
N GLN A 79 -8.19 1.77 7.98
CA GLN A 79 -7.89 3.21 7.94
C GLN A 79 -7.63 3.70 6.50
N GLY A 80 -6.93 2.91 5.69
CA GLY A 80 -6.76 3.18 4.26
C GLY A 80 -8.09 3.27 3.52
N ARG A 81 -9.01 2.33 3.78
CA ARG A 81 -10.33 2.27 3.12
C ARG A 81 -11.25 3.42 3.49
N VAL A 82 -11.17 3.92 4.73
CA VAL A 82 -12.11 4.93 5.26
C VAL A 82 -11.48 6.32 5.30
N LEU A 83 -10.33 6.47 5.95
CA LEU A 83 -9.72 7.77 6.18
C LEU A 83 -8.95 8.25 4.95
N VAL A 84 -8.07 7.41 4.39
CA VAL A 84 -7.17 7.83 3.31
C VAL A 84 -7.91 8.00 1.98
N SER A 85 -8.88 7.15 1.69
CA SER A 85 -9.75 7.27 0.51
C SER A 85 -10.47 8.62 0.45
N ASN A 86 -10.93 9.13 1.60
CA ASN A 86 -11.63 10.41 1.71
C ASN A 86 -10.66 11.61 1.86
N HIS A 87 -9.51 11.38 2.49
CA HIS A 87 -8.50 12.40 2.75
C HIS A 87 -7.12 11.87 2.40
N LEU A 88 -6.74 11.97 1.12
CA LEU A 88 -5.52 11.35 0.60
C LEU A 88 -4.31 11.61 1.49
N ASN A 89 -4.07 12.86 1.89
CA ASN A 89 -2.89 13.23 2.68
C ASN A 89 -2.71 12.42 3.98
N SER A 90 -3.78 11.84 4.53
CA SER A 90 -3.74 10.95 5.69
C SER A 90 -2.94 9.66 5.46
N TYR A 91 -2.58 9.30 4.21
CA TYR A 91 -1.63 8.20 3.97
C TYR A 91 -0.26 8.49 4.60
N LYS A 92 0.16 9.77 4.69
CA LYS A 92 1.51 10.15 5.12
C LYS A 92 1.84 9.71 6.55
N PRO A 93 1.06 10.09 7.59
CA PRO A 93 1.37 9.66 8.95
C PRO A 93 1.27 8.14 9.13
N ILE A 94 0.33 7.47 8.43
CA ILE A 94 0.22 6.01 8.44
C ILE A 94 1.45 5.36 7.79
N SER A 95 1.95 5.95 6.70
CA SER A 95 3.16 5.47 6.01
C SER A 95 4.42 5.63 6.86
N ILE A 96 4.52 6.72 7.61
CA ILE A 96 5.63 6.94 8.57
C ILE A 96 5.56 5.89 9.69
N LEU A 97 4.37 5.64 10.25
CA LEU A 97 4.20 4.58 11.24
C LEU A 97 4.62 3.23 10.65
N MET A 98 4.12 2.89 9.46
CA MET A 98 4.44 1.64 8.76
C MET A 98 5.93 1.49 8.44
N SER A 99 6.63 2.57 8.05
CA SER A 99 8.07 2.51 7.80
C SER A 99 8.85 2.27 9.09
N LYS A 100 8.43 2.87 10.21
CA LYS A 100 9.03 2.62 11.54
C LYS A 100 8.74 1.22 12.07
N LEU A 101 7.54 0.70 11.83
CA LEU A 101 7.21 -0.68 12.11
C LEU A 101 8.13 -1.63 11.32
N TYR A 102 8.34 -1.37 10.03
CA TYR A 102 9.23 -2.15 9.17
C TYR A 102 10.69 -2.16 9.66
N GLU A 103 11.20 -1.04 10.18
CA GLU A 103 12.55 -0.97 10.79
C GLU A 103 12.73 -1.97 11.94
N HIS A 104 11.65 -2.30 12.66
CA HIS A 104 11.68 -3.28 13.77
C HIS A 104 11.33 -4.71 13.34
N ASN A 105 10.51 -4.87 12.31
CA ASN A 105 10.13 -6.17 11.77
C ASN A 105 10.02 -6.09 10.25
N SER A 106 11.04 -6.60 9.56
CA SER A 106 11.16 -6.54 8.10
C SER A 106 10.05 -7.29 7.35
N GLN A 107 9.31 -8.18 8.02
CA GLN A 107 8.18 -8.90 7.41
C GLN A 107 6.93 -8.04 7.27
N ILE A 108 6.84 -6.90 7.98
CA ILE A 108 5.62 -6.08 8.03
C ILE A 108 5.17 -5.63 6.65
N LEU A 109 6.10 -5.20 5.80
CA LEU A 109 5.77 -4.72 4.48
C LEU A 109 5.29 -5.86 3.57
N ASP A 110 5.90 -7.05 3.67
CA ASP A 110 5.52 -8.22 2.88
C ASP A 110 4.15 -8.75 3.30
N VAL A 111 3.85 -8.77 4.60
CA VAL A 111 2.53 -9.14 5.12
C VAL A 111 1.49 -8.12 4.67
N TYR A 112 1.79 -6.83 4.75
CA TYR A 112 0.88 -5.78 4.27
C TYR A 112 0.55 -5.94 2.79
N VAL A 113 1.55 -6.16 1.93
CA VAL A 113 1.34 -6.38 0.49
C VAL A 113 0.44 -7.60 0.26
N ARG A 114 0.72 -8.74 0.92
CA ARG A 114 -0.08 -9.96 0.77
C ARG A 114 -1.54 -9.77 1.18
N LEU A 115 -1.79 -8.92 2.20
CA LEU A 115 -3.13 -8.55 2.64
C LEU A 115 -3.83 -7.63 1.63
N ILE A 116 -3.19 -6.56 1.17
CA ILE A 116 -3.85 -5.59 0.28
C ILE A 116 -4.19 -6.19 -1.08
N ILE A 117 -3.34 -7.05 -1.69
CA ILE A 117 -3.60 -7.55 -3.06
C ILE A 117 -4.80 -8.49 -3.15
N ARG A 118 -5.31 -8.98 -2.02
CA ARG A 118 -6.48 -9.86 -1.92
C ARG A 118 -7.63 -9.23 -1.13
N LYS A 119 -7.49 -7.97 -0.71
CA LYS A 119 -8.53 -7.27 0.05
C LYS A 119 -9.65 -6.87 -0.89
N GLU A 120 -10.85 -7.38 -0.62
CA GLU A 120 -12.07 -6.91 -1.26
C GLU A 120 -12.30 -5.43 -0.89
N CYS A 121 -12.50 -4.60 -1.91
CA CYS A 121 -12.67 -3.17 -1.75
C CYS A 121 -13.51 -2.57 -2.88
N LYS A 122 -14.15 -1.44 -2.59
CA LYS A 122 -14.82 -0.62 -3.60
C LYS A 122 -13.79 0.18 -4.40
N ILE A 123 -14.17 0.65 -5.59
CA ILE A 123 -13.31 1.51 -6.42
C ILE A 123 -12.86 2.76 -5.63
N THR A 124 -13.75 3.31 -4.82
CA THR A 124 -13.48 4.48 -3.97
C THR A 124 -12.53 4.20 -2.80
N GLU A 125 -12.22 2.95 -2.50
CA GLU A 125 -11.41 2.55 -1.34
C GLU A 125 -10.00 2.09 -1.75
N ILE A 126 -9.83 1.57 -2.97
CA ILE A 126 -8.59 0.92 -3.39
C ILE A 126 -7.40 1.88 -3.43
N ASN A 127 -7.65 3.14 -3.79
CA ASN A 127 -6.66 4.19 -3.76
C ASN A 127 -6.06 4.37 -2.36
N GLY A 128 -6.88 4.37 -1.31
CA GLY A 128 -6.44 4.67 0.05
C GLY A 128 -5.54 3.58 0.62
N ILE A 129 -5.85 2.30 0.37
CA ILE A 129 -5.02 1.18 0.85
C ILE A 129 -3.65 1.13 0.15
N TYR A 130 -3.62 1.36 -1.17
CA TYR A 130 -2.35 1.34 -1.93
C TYR A 130 -1.52 2.60 -1.66
N SER A 131 -2.15 3.74 -1.40
CA SER A 131 -1.45 4.99 -1.09
C SER A 131 -0.57 4.88 0.17
N ILE A 132 -1.01 4.11 1.17
CA ILE A 132 -0.18 3.80 2.35
C ILE A 132 1.06 3.02 1.92
N TYR A 133 0.90 1.95 1.15
CA TYR A 133 2.02 1.14 0.67
C TYR A 133 3.02 1.97 -0.14
N PHE A 134 2.53 2.77 -1.10
CA PHE A 134 3.37 3.64 -1.93
C PHE A 134 4.10 4.71 -1.12
N GLY A 135 3.44 5.29 -0.10
CA GLY A 135 4.08 6.22 0.82
C GLY A 135 5.23 5.58 1.58
N VAL A 136 5.08 4.34 2.03
CA VAL A 136 6.16 3.58 2.69
C VAL A 136 7.34 3.37 1.73
N LEU A 137 7.10 2.99 0.47
CA LEU A 137 8.17 2.81 -0.52
C LEU A 137 8.98 4.09 -0.73
N VAL A 138 8.32 5.25 -0.79
CA VAL A 138 8.98 6.55 -0.93
C VAL A 138 9.84 6.87 0.29
N LEU A 139 9.29 6.69 1.50
CA LEU A 139 10.02 6.93 2.75
C LEU A 139 11.26 6.04 2.89
N LEU A 140 11.16 4.78 2.46
CA LEU A 140 12.26 3.81 2.46
C LEU A 140 13.22 3.98 1.26
N LYS A 141 12.89 4.85 0.29
CA LYS A 141 13.61 4.97 -0.99
C LYS A 141 13.71 3.63 -1.74
N ASP A 142 12.72 2.76 -1.60
CA ASP A 142 12.71 1.41 -2.17
C ASP A 142 12.22 1.41 -3.62
N TYR A 143 13.12 1.84 -4.51
CA TYR A 143 12.86 1.87 -5.94
C TYR A 143 12.60 0.48 -6.54
N GLU A 144 13.27 -0.57 -6.04
CA GLU A 144 13.13 -1.92 -6.60
C GLU A 144 11.73 -2.48 -6.36
N ARG A 145 11.19 -2.36 -5.14
CA ARG A 145 9.80 -2.77 -4.87
C ARG A 145 8.78 -1.91 -5.62
N ALA A 146 9.03 -0.60 -5.72
CA ALA A 146 8.16 0.31 -6.49
C ALA A 146 8.12 -0.09 -7.96
N TRP A 147 9.29 -0.36 -8.56
CA TRP A 147 9.39 -0.79 -9.94
C TRP A 147 8.77 -2.18 -10.16
N PHE A 148 8.96 -3.10 -9.21
CA PHE A 148 8.42 -4.45 -9.30
C PHE A 148 6.89 -4.47 -9.30
N ILE A 149 6.23 -3.71 -8.42
CA ILE A 149 4.77 -3.63 -8.44
C ILE A 149 4.26 -2.94 -9.70
N LEU A 150 4.91 -1.85 -10.15
CA LEU A 150 4.54 -1.17 -11.38
C LEU A 150 4.61 -2.11 -12.60
N ALA A 151 5.73 -2.82 -12.75
CA ALA A 151 5.91 -3.77 -13.84
C ALA A 151 4.88 -4.91 -13.76
N SER A 152 4.57 -5.39 -12.55
CA SER A 152 3.54 -6.43 -12.35
C SER A 152 2.16 -5.98 -12.81
N ILE A 153 1.80 -4.72 -12.57
CA ILE A 153 0.51 -4.17 -12.97
C ILE A 153 0.47 -3.95 -14.50
N LEU A 154 1.53 -3.35 -15.07
CA LEU A 154 1.55 -2.95 -16.48
C LEU A 154 1.69 -4.11 -17.48
N ASN A 155 2.10 -5.29 -17.02
CA ASN A 155 2.31 -6.47 -17.86
C ASN A 155 1.08 -7.40 -17.93
N ILE A 156 -0.04 -7.04 -17.30
CA ILE A 156 -1.29 -7.82 -17.34
C ILE A 156 -2.43 -6.92 -17.82
N GLU A 157 -3.46 -7.53 -18.40
CA GLU A 157 -4.67 -6.83 -18.84
C GLU A 157 -5.35 -6.12 -17.65
N PRO A 158 -5.60 -4.80 -17.71
CA PRO A 158 -6.15 -4.05 -16.59
C PRO A 158 -7.62 -4.41 -16.32
N ASN A 159 -8.00 -4.34 -15.04
CA ASN A 159 -9.41 -4.34 -14.62
C ASN A 159 -9.87 -2.93 -14.21
N GLN A 160 -11.13 -2.80 -13.78
CA GLN A 160 -11.72 -1.52 -13.36
C GLN A 160 -10.97 -0.76 -12.26
N TYR A 161 -10.17 -1.46 -11.43
CA TYR A 161 -9.42 -0.84 -10.33
C TYR A 161 -8.00 -0.44 -10.73
N THR A 162 -7.47 -0.99 -11.83
CA THR A 162 -6.05 -0.91 -12.19
C THR A 162 -5.61 0.54 -12.46
N GLY A 163 -6.42 1.28 -13.21
CA GLY A 163 -6.15 2.70 -13.49
C GLY A 163 -6.08 3.55 -12.22
N HIS A 164 -6.98 3.29 -11.26
CA HIS A 164 -6.98 4.00 -9.97
C HIS A 164 -5.71 3.70 -9.17
N VAL A 165 -5.27 2.45 -9.09
CA VAL A 165 -4.02 2.14 -8.38
C VAL A 165 -2.81 2.82 -9.03
N LEU A 166 -2.73 2.83 -10.36
CA LEU A 166 -1.63 3.49 -11.07
C LEU A 166 -1.65 5.01 -10.92
N GLU A 167 -2.82 5.64 -10.91
CA GLU A 167 -2.94 7.08 -10.65
C GLU A 167 -2.21 7.48 -9.36
N TYR A 168 -2.51 6.78 -8.26
CA TYR A 168 -1.92 7.06 -6.96
C TYR A 168 -0.47 6.58 -6.86
N TYR A 169 -0.09 5.52 -7.59
CA TYR A 169 1.31 5.14 -7.75
C TYR A 169 2.11 6.30 -8.34
N PHE A 170 1.66 6.87 -9.47
CA PHE A 170 2.39 7.96 -10.12
C PHE A 170 2.36 9.26 -9.32
N LEU A 171 1.26 9.53 -8.61
CA LEU A 171 1.17 10.68 -7.71
C LEU A 171 2.15 10.59 -6.55
N ILE A 172 2.31 9.42 -5.94
CA ILE A 172 3.09 9.26 -4.69
C ILE A 172 4.53 8.85 -4.98
N CYS A 173 4.75 7.86 -5.85
CA CYS A 173 6.07 7.32 -6.16
C CYS A 173 6.85 8.13 -7.21
N SER A 174 6.34 9.28 -7.67
CA SER A 174 7.09 10.14 -8.61
C SER A 174 8.54 10.42 -8.19
N PRO A 175 8.87 10.71 -6.91
CA PRO A 175 10.24 11.02 -6.52
C PRO A 175 11.20 9.84 -6.71
N LEU A 176 10.68 8.59 -6.65
CA LEU A 176 11.49 7.39 -6.91
C LEU A 176 11.81 7.26 -8.40
N LEU A 177 10.88 7.67 -9.28
CA LEU A 177 11.03 7.56 -10.73
C LEU A 177 11.98 8.61 -11.32
N GLU A 178 12.04 9.81 -10.74
CA GLU A 178 12.95 10.91 -11.16
C GLU A 178 14.41 10.46 -11.24
N THR A 179 14.80 9.55 -10.34
CA THR A 179 16.18 9.02 -10.26
C THR A 179 16.61 8.21 -11.49
N LYS A 180 15.67 7.80 -12.37
CA LYS A 180 15.94 6.95 -13.55
C LYS A 180 15.32 7.50 -14.85
N LYS A 181 15.69 8.72 -15.24
CA LYS A 181 15.20 9.42 -16.46
C LYS A 181 15.08 8.54 -17.74
N LYS A 182 16.10 7.73 -18.06
CA LYS A 182 16.06 6.84 -19.24
C LYS A 182 14.95 5.78 -19.14
N ARG A 183 14.71 5.22 -17.95
CA ARG A 183 13.63 4.24 -17.72
C ARG A 183 12.27 4.93 -17.74
N LEU A 184 12.17 6.14 -17.20
CA LEU A 184 10.96 6.96 -17.25
C LEU A 184 10.51 7.24 -18.69
N LEU A 185 11.43 7.59 -19.61
CA LEU A 185 11.09 7.81 -21.01
C LEU A 185 10.52 6.53 -21.67
N LYS A 186 11.15 5.37 -21.42
CA LYS A 186 10.64 4.08 -21.89
C LYS A 186 9.27 3.76 -21.31
N LEU A 187 9.06 4.06 -20.04
CA LEU A 187 7.78 3.89 -19.37
C LEU A 187 6.69 4.79 -19.97
N LYS A 188 6.97 6.08 -20.19
CA LYS A 188 6.05 7.02 -20.86
C LYS A 188 5.64 6.49 -22.24
N LYS A 189 6.60 6.01 -23.02
CA LYS A 189 6.34 5.39 -24.33
C LYS A 189 5.47 4.13 -24.19
N TYR A 190 5.82 3.21 -23.28
CA TYR A 190 5.05 1.99 -23.06
C TYR A 190 3.60 2.30 -22.65
N LEU A 191 3.40 3.27 -21.75
CA LEU A 191 2.06 3.66 -21.33
C LEU A 191 1.23 4.17 -22.51
N ASN A 192 1.80 5.01 -23.37
CA ASN A 192 1.14 5.50 -24.58
C ASN A 192 0.79 4.40 -25.57
N ASP A 193 1.76 3.54 -25.85
CA ASP A 193 1.65 2.57 -26.95
C ASP A 193 0.78 1.37 -26.55
N PHE A 194 0.78 0.97 -25.27
CA PHE A 194 0.20 -0.31 -24.85
C PHE A 194 -0.80 -0.23 -23.71
N PHE A 195 -0.64 0.69 -22.75
CA PHE A 195 -1.47 0.69 -21.54
C PHE A 195 -2.70 1.60 -21.65
N TYR A 196 -2.54 2.85 -22.08
CA TYR A 196 -3.64 3.80 -22.20
C TYR A 196 -4.75 3.34 -23.14
N PRO A 197 -4.46 2.69 -24.29
CA PRO A 197 -5.51 2.13 -25.14
C PRO A 197 -6.40 1.09 -24.43
N LYS A 198 -5.94 0.49 -23.32
CA LYS A 198 -6.63 -0.55 -22.56
C LYS A 198 -7.45 -0.02 -21.39
N ILE A 199 -7.26 1.24 -20.97
CA ILE A 199 -8.04 1.82 -19.87
C ILE A 199 -9.20 2.63 -20.44
N SER A 200 -10.41 2.35 -19.97
CA SER A 200 -11.64 3.04 -20.41
C SER A 200 -11.92 4.35 -19.66
N ASN A 201 -10.90 4.98 -19.04
CA ASN A 201 -11.06 6.15 -18.18
C ASN A 201 -10.06 7.25 -18.55
N ILE A 202 -10.49 8.15 -19.44
CA ILE A 202 -9.71 9.28 -19.94
C ILE A 202 -9.29 10.22 -18.80
N ALA A 203 -10.13 10.41 -17.77
CA ALA A 203 -9.80 11.30 -16.68
C ALA A 203 -8.61 10.78 -15.86
N ILE A 204 -8.53 9.47 -15.62
CA ILE A 204 -7.37 8.82 -14.98
C ILE A 204 -6.14 8.96 -15.87
N GLU A 205 -6.27 8.70 -17.17
CA GLU A 205 -5.17 8.84 -18.13
C GLU A 205 -4.57 10.25 -18.07
N THR A 206 -5.40 11.29 -18.16
CA THR A 206 -4.95 12.69 -18.12
C THR A 206 -4.19 12.99 -16.84
N ARG A 207 -4.68 12.55 -15.67
CA ARG A 207 -3.98 12.77 -14.40
C ARG A 207 -2.64 12.04 -14.33
N ILE A 208 -2.56 10.80 -14.81
CA ILE A 208 -1.29 10.06 -14.89
C ILE A 208 -0.29 10.81 -15.78
N ARG A 209 -0.74 11.29 -16.95
CA ARG A 209 0.10 12.10 -17.86
C ARG A 209 0.62 13.37 -17.18
N GLU A 210 -0.24 14.09 -16.48
CA GLU A 210 0.15 15.29 -15.72
C GLU A 210 1.20 14.98 -14.65
N TYR A 211 1.03 13.90 -13.88
CA TYR A 211 2.03 13.49 -12.89
C TYR A 211 3.36 13.16 -13.55
N LEU A 212 3.35 12.35 -14.61
CA LEU A 212 4.55 11.97 -15.33
C LEU A 212 5.25 13.16 -16.00
N ASN A 213 4.54 14.20 -16.41
CA ASN A 213 5.13 15.40 -17.02
C ASN A 213 5.80 16.34 -16.01
N LYS A 214 5.47 16.20 -14.72
CA LYS A 214 6.12 16.94 -13.62
C LYS A 214 7.43 16.30 -13.16
N ILE A 215 7.73 15.09 -13.65
CA ILE A 215 8.95 14.27 -13.41
C ILE A 215 9.96 14.47 -14.55
#